data_AF-A0A9D7LRY9-F1
#
_entry.id   AF-A0A9D7LRY9-F1
#
_cell.length_a   1.000
_cell.length_b   1.000
_cell.length_c   1.000
_cell.angle_alpha   90.00
_cell.angle_beta   90.00
_cell.angle_gamma   90.00
#
_symmetry.space_group_name_H-M   'P 1'
#
loop_
_entity.id
_entity.type
_entity.pdbx_description
1 polymer ?
#
loop_
_entity_poly.entity_id
_entity_poly.type
_entity_poly.pdbx_seq_one_letter_code
_entity_poly.pdbx_strand_id
1 'polypeptide(L)'
;MTNTAELPFPTTDQLENSPSEPPLTEIPVIRPKMARLLELTQENGSSVTPKEINAQLDRVLRDYDELTALYAENNRRIDSELAEMRQSGGTISGQVHQLAADLQQQTLTLAEHAAVAEQRIDTIRGETRGWLADSEERWDTRLASNNARIGADVARLDAGIGSLEGLFKTQERILAEQRARLDQFDITCELLDTATRGNKARIEAVREEAERQHAIVEARVDGLDALQREHYAEFQDVQRLVWVLQTETRRHEEAIGNVAAGLADHRIDTRDRFKRTHLAIAALLLLTVLGFAMVKWLPAFAPAGTDSAIAQNQARITEIGGQVAGLSAREGAQQETDALQQARIDQVSGKVSSLEKSLGDLRVTVRKLRMQGAVAGAGVVHDSRWLLQQNPKAYTVQLVTSPSQADMARFIDRNVEQLALDSLAFSVTEQGQRERYNLFFGVFPTITQARAAIAALPSELRANRPWVRQMQSVQDSLR
;
A
#
# COMPACT_ATOMS: atom_id res chain seq x y z
N MET A 1 12.45 14.84 -34.80
CA MET A 1 12.97 15.17 -36.15
C MET A 1 12.31 16.46 -36.58
N THR A 2 13.09 17.51 -36.77
CA THR A 2 12.61 18.87 -37.08
C THR A 2 13.54 19.46 -38.12
N ASN A 3 13.13 19.45 -39.39
CA ASN A 3 13.89 20.11 -40.45
C ASN A 3 13.58 21.61 -40.40
N THR A 4 14.52 22.39 -39.86
CA THR A 4 14.53 23.84 -40.02
C THR A 4 14.83 24.14 -41.49
N ALA A 5 13.91 24.81 -42.19
CA ALA A 5 14.15 25.26 -43.55
C ALA A 5 14.92 26.58 -43.52
N GLU A 6 16.16 26.58 -43.99
CA GLU A 6 16.94 27.81 -44.16
C GLU A 6 16.44 28.58 -45.40
N LEU A 7 16.17 29.88 -45.21
CA LEU A 7 15.79 30.79 -46.28
C LEU A 7 17.06 31.35 -46.94
N PRO A 8 17.22 31.26 -48.27
CA PRO A 8 18.34 31.91 -48.96
C PRO A 8 18.11 33.42 -49.01
N PHE A 9 19.04 34.18 -48.44
CA PHE A 9 19.10 35.63 -48.64
C PHE A 9 19.53 35.93 -50.09
N PRO A 10 18.91 36.91 -50.78
CA PRO A 10 19.41 37.36 -52.08
C PRO A 10 20.73 38.13 -51.90
N THR A 11 21.69 37.87 -52.78
CA THR A 11 23.04 38.47 -52.72
C THR A 11 23.02 39.97 -53.01
N THR A 12 23.61 40.78 -52.14
CA THR A 12 23.75 42.24 -52.29
C THR A 12 24.87 42.63 -53.25
N ASP A 13 24.85 42.09 -54.48
CA ASP A 13 25.86 42.33 -55.54
C ASP A 13 25.18 42.71 -56.87
N GLN A 14 24.48 43.86 -56.91
CA GLN A 14 24.02 44.51 -58.15
C GLN A 14 23.47 45.94 -57.99
N LEU A 15 24.18 46.81 -57.24
CA LEU A 15 23.74 48.21 -57.07
C LEU A 15 24.86 49.28 -57.11
N GLU A 16 25.99 48.98 -57.74
CA GLU A 16 26.94 50.02 -58.20
C GLU A 16 27.06 49.99 -59.72
N ASN A 17 26.27 50.85 -60.37
CA ASN A 17 26.48 51.23 -61.77
C ASN A 17 25.89 52.63 -62.01
N SER A 18 26.44 53.60 -61.31
CA SER A 18 26.11 55.02 -61.49
C SER A 18 26.37 55.44 -62.93
N PRO A 19 25.39 56.05 -63.64
CA PRO A 19 25.65 56.64 -64.95
C PRO A 19 26.77 57.68 -64.83
N SER A 20 27.79 57.56 -65.68
CA SER A 20 28.90 58.52 -65.71
C SER A 20 28.38 59.93 -66.02
N GLU A 21 28.97 60.96 -65.42
CA GLU A 21 28.64 62.34 -65.76
C GLU A 21 28.84 62.57 -67.27
N PRO A 22 27.86 63.19 -67.97
CA PRO A 22 28.09 63.61 -69.34
C PRO A 22 29.18 64.67 -69.36
N PRO A 23 30.13 64.64 -70.32
CA PRO A 23 31.21 65.61 -70.35
C PRO A 23 30.65 67.03 -70.51
N LEU A 24 31.03 67.92 -69.58
CA LEU A 24 30.72 69.35 -69.63
C LEU A 24 31.11 69.90 -71.00
N THR A 25 30.11 70.16 -71.84
CA THR A 25 30.32 70.65 -73.19
C THR A 25 30.82 72.09 -73.09
N GLU A 26 32.04 72.35 -73.58
CA GLU A 26 32.62 73.69 -73.53
C GLU A 26 31.69 74.69 -74.23
N ILE A 27 31.15 75.64 -73.48
CA ILE A 27 30.38 76.76 -74.05
C ILE A 27 31.34 77.50 -74.99
N PRO A 28 31.04 77.57 -76.31
CA PRO A 28 31.97 78.15 -77.26
C PRO A 28 32.12 79.64 -76.96
N VAL A 29 33.29 80.03 -76.47
CA VAL A 29 33.59 81.43 -76.13
C VAL A 29 33.55 82.26 -77.41
N ILE A 30 32.44 82.98 -77.61
CA ILE A 30 32.25 83.93 -78.71
C ILE A 30 33.18 85.13 -78.48
N ARG A 31 34.47 84.96 -78.78
CA ARG A 31 35.44 86.04 -78.80
C ARG A 31 35.01 87.07 -79.85
N PRO A 32 34.69 88.32 -79.49
CA PRO A 32 34.34 89.32 -80.49
C PRO A 32 35.60 89.70 -81.27
N LYS A 33 35.75 89.21 -82.52
CA LYS A 33 36.69 89.79 -83.50
C LYS A 33 36.52 91.32 -83.59
N MET A 34 35.29 91.80 -83.36
CA MET A 34 34.87 93.20 -83.26
C MET A 34 35.80 94.07 -82.40
N ALA A 35 36.37 93.54 -81.31
CA ALA A 35 37.29 94.31 -80.44
C ALA A 35 38.57 94.77 -81.18
N ARG A 36 38.89 94.18 -82.34
CA ARG A 36 40.06 94.49 -83.15
C ARG A 36 39.77 95.33 -84.41
N LEU A 37 38.55 95.85 -84.54
CA LEU A 37 38.10 96.64 -85.70
C LEU A 37 37.92 98.15 -85.41
N LEU A 38 38.27 98.60 -84.20
CA LEU A 38 38.27 100.03 -83.82
C LEU A 38 39.65 100.57 -83.37
N GLU A 39 40.68 99.72 -83.30
CA GLU A 39 42.07 100.16 -83.13
C GLU A 39 42.77 100.29 -84.50
N LEU A 40 42.65 101.46 -85.14
CA LEU A 40 43.69 102.14 -85.96
C LEU A 40 43.09 103.23 -86.88
N THR A 41 43.10 104.49 -86.42
CA THR A 41 43.64 105.66 -87.17
C THR A 41 43.68 106.90 -86.27
N GLN A 42 44.71 107.03 -85.44
CA GLN A 42 45.11 108.36 -84.91
C GLN A 42 46.60 108.68 -85.13
N GLU A 43 47.32 107.84 -85.90
CA GLU A 43 48.66 108.16 -86.42
C GLU A 43 48.70 108.00 -87.95
N ASN A 44 48.15 108.99 -88.65
CA ASN A 44 48.77 109.63 -89.82
C ASN A 44 47.86 110.76 -90.33
N GLY A 45 48.29 112.01 -90.12
CA GLY A 45 47.59 113.19 -90.59
C GLY A 45 47.94 113.54 -92.04
N SER A 46 47.30 112.90 -93.01
CA SER A 46 47.33 113.31 -94.43
C SER A 46 45.99 113.06 -95.11
N SER A 47 45.74 113.72 -96.24
CA SER A 47 44.43 113.71 -96.91
C SER A 47 44.05 112.31 -97.41
N VAL A 48 43.03 111.70 -96.80
CA VAL A 48 42.50 110.39 -97.20
C VAL A 48 42.04 110.47 -98.66
N THR A 49 42.64 109.67 -99.55
CA THR A 49 42.26 109.71 -100.96
C THR A 49 40.93 108.99 -101.16
N PRO A 50 40.16 109.30 -102.24
CA PRO A 50 38.97 108.51 -102.58
C PRO A 50 39.24 107.02 -102.77
N LYS A 51 40.49 106.63 -103.06
CA LYS A 51 40.92 105.23 -103.17
C LYS A 51 41.07 104.56 -101.80
N GLU A 52 41.59 105.25 -100.78
CA GLU A 52 41.56 104.76 -99.40
C GLU A 52 40.13 104.62 -98.88
N ILE A 53 39.26 105.60 -99.16
CA ILE A 53 37.84 105.56 -98.74
C ILE A 53 37.13 104.35 -99.35
N ASN A 54 37.27 104.12 -100.66
CA ASN A 54 36.70 102.94 -101.29
C ASN A 54 37.32 101.63 -100.75
N ALA A 55 38.63 101.57 -100.54
CA ALA A 55 39.27 100.37 -99.98
C ALA A 55 38.84 100.06 -98.54
N GLN A 56 38.49 101.07 -97.75
CA GLN A 56 37.88 100.90 -96.43
C GLN A 56 36.40 100.50 -96.54
N LEU A 57 35.63 101.08 -97.47
CA LEU A 57 34.24 100.71 -97.71
C LEU A 57 34.12 99.25 -98.19
N ASP A 58 34.96 98.84 -99.15
CA ASP A 58 35.08 97.45 -99.62
C ASP A 58 35.47 96.49 -98.50
N ARG A 59 36.15 96.97 -97.44
CA ARG A 59 36.48 96.17 -96.26
C ARG A 59 35.28 96.07 -95.32
N VAL A 60 34.63 97.18 -94.99
CA VAL A 60 33.42 97.20 -94.14
C VAL A 60 32.29 96.37 -94.74
N LEU A 61 32.12 96.38 -96.06
CA LEU A 61 31.14 95.53 -96.75
C LEU A 61 31.49 94.04 -96.61
N ARG A 62 32.75 93.64 -96.81
CA ARG A 62 33.19 92.24 -96.60
C ARG A 62 33.10 91.80 -95.14
N ASP A 63 33.44 92.68 -94.19
CA ASP A 63 33.33 92.39 -92.76
C ASP A 63 31.85 92.27 -92.32
N TYR A 64 30.93 93.02 -92.97
CA TYR A 64 29.48 92.90 -92.80
C TYR A 64 28.91 91.61 -93.43
N ASP A 65 29.41 91.20 -94.61
CA ASP A 65 29.05 89.93 -95.24
C ASP A 65 29.57 88.73 -94.42
N GLU A 66 30.80 88.79 -93.88
CA GLU A 66 31.33 87.77 -92.95
C GLU A 66 30.46 87.71 -91.68
N LEU A 67 30.09 88.85 -91.10
CA LEU A 67 29.22 88.91 -89.92
C LEU A 67 27.82 88.33 -90.21
N THR A 68 27.25 88.62 -91.38
CA THR A 68 25.94 88.11 -91.81
C THR A 68 25.98 86.59 -92.03
N ALA A 69 27.05 86.07 -92.64
CA ALA A 69 27.28 84.64 -92.79
C ALA A 69 27.47 83.93 -91.44
N LEU A 70 28.26 84.52 -90.53
CA LEU A 70 28.46 84.00 -89.16
C LEU A 70 27.16 84.03 -88.33
N TYR A 71 26.33 85.05 -88.50
CA TYR A 71 25.02 85.12 -87.85
C TYR A 71 24.07 84.04 -88.38
N ALA A 72 24.00 83.87 -89.71
CA ALA A 72 23.20 82.80 -90.32
C ALA A 72 23.68 81.40 -89.93
N GLU A 73 24.99 81.19 -89.81
CA GLU A 73 25.56 79.93 -89.30
C GLU A 73 25.19 79.67 -87.84
N ASN A 74 25.37 80.68 -86.98
CA ASN A 74 25.04 80.55 -85.56
C ASN A 74 23.54 80.34 -85.34
N ASN A 75 22.67 80.98 -86.12
CA ASN A 75 21.23 80.75 -86.03
C ASN A 75 20.85 79.33 -86.47
N ARG A 76 21.42 78.82 -87.58
CA ARG A 76 21.23 77.41 -87.99
C ARG A 76 21.70 76.43 -86.92
N ARG A 77 22.83 76.70 -86.27
CA ARG A 77 23.34 75.89 -85.16
C ARG A 77 22.40 75.91 -83.96
N ILE A 78 21.93 77.10 -83.55
CA ILE A 78 20.94 77.24 -82.47
C ILE A 78 19.66 76.46 -82.82
N ASP A 79 19.14 76.60 -84.03
CA ASP A 79 17.94 75.87 -84.48
C ASP A 79 18.15 74.34 -84.43
N SER A 80 19.34 73.82 -84.75
CA SER A 80 19.66 72.39 -84.61
C SER A 80 19.78 71.93 -83.15
N GLU A 81 20.50 72.67 -82.29
CA GLU A 81 20.63 72.33 -80.86
C GLU A 81 19.27 72.36 -80.16
N LEU A 82 18.39 73.30 -80.55
CA LEU A 82 17.03 73.43 -80.02
C LEU A 82 16.08 72.35 -80.59
N ALA A 83 16.34 71.82 -81.79
CA ALA A 83 15.64 70.64 -82.32
C ALA A 83 16.05 69.35 -81.57
N GLU A 84 17.35 69.14 -81.33
CA GLU A 84 17.87 68.01 -80.54
C GLU A 84 17.38 68.06 -79.09
N MET A 85 17.34 69.25 -78.48
CA MET A 85 16.79 69.47 -77.14
C MET A 85 15.29 69.18 -77.05
N ARG A 86 14.51 69.49 -78.10
CA ARG A 86 13.09 69.11 -78.19
C ARG A 86 12.90 67.60 -78.37
N GLN A 87 13.73 66.96 -79.19
CA GLN A 87 13.67 65.52 -79.42
C GLN A 87 14.05 64.72 -78.15
N SER A 88 15.13 65.10 -77.48
CA SER A 88 15.57 64.50 -76.21
C SER A 88 14.59 64.79 -75.06
N GLY A 89 14.03 66.01 -74.97
CA GLY A 89 12.94 66.30 -74.04
C GLY A 89 11.70 65.43 -74.28
N GLY A 90 11.38 65.14 -75.56
CA GLY A 90 10.32 64.22 -75.96
C GLY A 90 10.58 62.76 -75.56
N THR A 91 11.80 62.25 -75.77
CA THR A 91 12.14 60.87 -75.37
C THR A 91 12.19 60.72 -73.85
N ILE A 92 12.74 61.70 -73.12
CA ILE A 92 12.73 61.74 -71.65
C ILE A 92 11.30 61.78 -71.11
N SER A 93 10.42 62.62 -71.68
CA SER A 93 9.00 62.66 -71.31
C SER A 93 8.32 61.32 -71.54
N GLY A 94 8.57 60.66 -72.67
CA GLY A 94 8.07 59.31 -72.95
C GLY A 94 8.56 58.27 -71.94
N GLN A 95 9.85 58.28 -71.60
CA GLN A 95 10.44 57.41 -70.59
C GLN A 95 9.85 57.64 -69.18
N VAL A 96 9.62 58.89 -68.78
CA VAL A 96 8.98 59.23 -67.50
C VAL A 96 7.52 58.77 -67.46
N HIS A 97 6.76 58.92 -68.55
CA HIS A 97 5.40 58.41 -68.63
C HIS A 97 5.34 56.87 -68.59
N GLN A 98 6.28 56.18 -69.25
CA GLN A 98 6.35 54.72 -69.19
C GLN A 98 6.76 54.23 -67.79
N LEU A 99 7.78 54.83 -67.17
CA LEU A 99 8.18 54.52 -65.79
C LEU A 99 7.04 54.75 -64.80
N ALA A 100 6.22 55.80 -64.98
CA ALA A 100 5.04 56.03 -64.14
C ALA A 100 3.97 54.94 -64.31
N ALA A 101 3.74 54.45 -65.52
CA ALA A 101 2.84 53.33 -65.79
C ALA A 101 3.36 52.01 -65.19
N ASP A 102 4.66 51.73 -65.37
CA ASP A 102 5.32 50.54 -64.83
C ASP A 102 5.28 50.53 -63.28
N LEU A 103 5.54 51.67 -62.63
CA LEU A 103 5.41 51.83 -61.18
C LEU A 103 3.97 51.67 -60.69
N GLN A 104 2.99 52.18 -61.43
CA GLN A 104 1.57 51.99 -61.11
C GLN A 104 1.17 50.51 -61.21
N GLN A 105 1.64 49.79 -62.22
CA GLN A 105 1.40 48.36 -62.41
C GLN A 105 2.13 47.50 -61.35
N GLN A 106 3.35 47.87 -60.94
CA GLN A 106 4.03 47.27 -59.79
C GLN A 106 3.25 47.51 -58.49
N THR A 107 2.72 48.72 -58.27
CA THR A 107 1.93 49.04 -57.08
C THR A 107 0.65 48.20 -57.00
N LEU A 108 -0.04 48.02 -58.13
CA LEU A 108 -1.24 47.18 -58.21
C LEU A 108 -0.91 45.69 -57.93
N THR A 109 0.12 45.14 -58.59
CA THR A 109 0.51 43.74 -58.37
C THR A 109 1.02 43.48 -56.96
N LEU A 110 1.69 44.45 -56.32
CA LEU A 110 2.08 44.36 -54.90
C LEU A 110 0.85 44.35 -53.97
N ALA A 111 -0.18 45.15 -54.26
CA ALA A 111 -1.43 45.14 -53.49
C ALA A 111 -2.20 43.81 -53.64
N GLU A 112 -2.23 43.22 -54.84
CA GLU A 112 -2.81 41.89 -55.07
C GLU A 112 -2.06 40.80 -54.29
N HIS A 113 -0.72 40.78 -54.34
CA HIS A 113 0.09 39.84 -53.56
C HIS A 113 -0.10 40.01 -52.04
N ALA A 114 -0.23 41.26 -51.55
CA ALA A 114 -0.51 41.53 -50.14
C ALA A 114 -1.87 40.97 -49.72
N ALA A 115 -2.94 41.22 -50.48
CA ALA A 115 -4.28 40.70 -50.19
C ALA A 115 -4.32 39.15 -50.19
N VAL A 116 -3.63 38.51 -51.13
CA VAL A 116 -3.50 37.03 -51.17
C VAL A 116 -2.68 36.51 -49.98
N ALA A 117 -1.67 37.24 -49.51
CA ALA A 117 -0.91 36.88 -48.32
C ALA A 117 -1.75 37.01 -47.04
N GLU A 118 -2.51 38.10 -46.88
CA GLU A 118 -3.44 38.28 -45.76
C GLU A 118 -4.52 37.19 -45.72
N GLN A 119 -5.14 36.88 -46.86
CA GLN A 119 -6.14 35.80 -46.95
C GLN A 119 -5.56 34.44 -46.55
N ARG A 120 -4.31 34.14 -46.93
CA ARG A 120 -3.61 32.92 -46.50
C ARG A 120 -3.32 32.92 -44.99
N ILE A 121 -2.88 34.05 -44.44
CA ILE A 121 -2.63 34.21 -42.99
C ILE A 121 -3.92 34.00 -42.20
N ASP A 122 -5.04 34.57 -42.62
CA ASP A 122 -6.33 34.37 -41.95
C ASP A 122 -6.89 32.95 -42.10
N THR A 123 -6.64 32.29 -43.24
CA THR A 123 -6.98 30.86 -43.41
C THR A 123 -6.21 29.99 -42.41
N ILE A 124 -4.88 30.13 -42.36
CA ILE A 124 -4.02 29.39 -41.43
C ILE A 124 -4.37 29.71 -39.96
N ARG A 125 -4.70 30.97 -39.66
CA ARG A 125 -5.16 31.43 -38.34
C ARG A 125 -6.50 30.80 -37.95
N GLY A 126 -7.41 30.62 -38.90
CA GLY A 126 -8.68 29.90 -38.72
C GLY A 126 -8.47 28.40 -38.44
N GLU A 127 -7.69 27.73 -39.30
CA GLU A 127 -7.33 26.31 -39.14
C GLU A 127 -6.65 26.05 -37.80
N THR A 128 -5.68 26.89 -37.40
CA THR A 128 -4.96 26.78 -36.13
C THR A 128 -5.89 26.91 -34.93
N ARG A 129 -6.87 27.82 -34.97
CA ARG A 129 -7.89 27.97 -33.91
C ARG A 129 -8.83 26.77 -33.84
N GLY A 130 -9.27 26.25 -34.99
CA GLY A 130 -10.09 25.04 -35.06
C GLY A 130 -9.38 23.83 -34.48
N TRP A 131 -8.11 23.62 -34.85
CA TRP A 131 -7.27 22.56 -34.30
C TRP A 131 -7.03 22.70 -32.79
N LEU A 132 -6.86 23.93 -32.30
CA LEU A 132 -6.68 24.18 -30.87
C LEU A 132 -7.94 23.79 -30.07
N ALA A 133 -9.12 24.21 -30.53
CA ALA A 133 -10.40 23.89 -29.88
C ALA A 133 -10.73 22.38 -29.92
N ASP A 134 -10.52 21.72 -31.06
CA ASP A 134 -10.66 20.26 -31.18
C ASP A 134 -9.61 19.51 -30.31
N SER A 135 -8.41 20.07 -30.12
CA SER A 135 -7.44 19.53 -29.15
C SER A 135 -7.93 19.67 -27.71
N GLU A 136 -8.45 20.83 -27.33
CA GLU A 136 -9.00 21.17 -26.01
C GLU A 136 -10.17 20.24 -25.64
N GLU A 137 -11.20 20.15 -26.50
CA GLU A 137 -12.36 19.25 -26.31
C GLU A 137 -11.93 17.77 -26.16
N ARG A 138 -10.95 17.33 -26.95
CA ARG A 138 -10.38 15.97 -26.85
C ARG A 138 -9.51 15.77 -25.62
N TRP A 139 -8.99 16.81 -24.96
CA TRP A 139 -8.32 16.68 -23.67
C TRP A 139 -9.34 16.64 -22.53
N ASP A 140 -10.32 17.54 -22.51
CA ASP A 140 -11.39 17.55 -21.49
C ASP A 140 -12.18 16.25 -21.49
N THR A 141 -12.56 15.73 -22.66
CA THR A 141 -13.22 14.42 -22.78
C THR A 141 -12.37 13.29 -22.19
N ARG A 142 -11.04 13.32 -22.40
CA ARG A 142 -10.12 12.34 -21.83
C ARG A 142 -9.90 12.53 -20.33
N LEU A 143 -9.87 13.75 -19.83
CA LEU A 143 -9.75 14.05 -18.40
C LEU A 143 -11.00 13.62 -17.65
N ALA A 144 -12.20 13.97 -18.14
CA ALA A 144 -13.47 13.52 -17.59
C ALA A 144 -13.59 11.98 -17.58
N SER A 145 -13.25 11.31 -18.68
CA SER A 145 -13.26 9.84 -18.75
C SER A 145 -12.26 9.17 -17.81
N ASN A 146 -11.04 9.72 -17.67
CA ASN A 146 -10.04 9.20 -16.74
C ASN A 146 -10.46 9.42 -15.28
N ASN A 147 -10.97 10.61 -14.93
CA ASN A 147 -11.46 10.92 -13.59
C ASN A 147 -12.65 10.03 -13.19
N ALA A 148 -13.59 9.78 -14.11
CA ALA A 148 -14.68 8.84 -13.89
C ALA A 148 -14.18 7.39 -13.64
N ARG A 149 -13.17 6.94 -14.39
CA ARG A 149 -12.55 5.62 -14.16
C ARG A 149 -11.83 5.55 -12.81
N ILE A 150 -11.02 6.56 -12.48
CA ILE A 150 -10.31 6.64 -11.19
C ILE A 150 -11.31 6.65 -10.03
N GLY A 151 -12.40 7.41 -10.11
CA GLY A 151 -13.46 7.41 -9.11
C GLY A 151 -14.12 6.03 -8.93
N ALA A 152 -14.39 5.32 -10.03
CA ALA A 152 -14.93 3.96 -9.98
C ALA A 152 -13.93 2.93 -9.40
N ASP A 153 -12.63 3.10 -9.64
CA ASP A 153 -11.58 2.25 -9.09
C ASP A 153 -11.35 2.52 -7.60
N VAL A 154 -11.36 3.79 -7.16
CA VAL A 154 -11.33 4.19 -5.74
C VAL A 154 -12.56 3.66 -5.00
N ALA A 155 -13.76 3.75 -5.59
CA ALA A 155 -14.97 3.20 -4.98
C ALA A 155 -14.91 1.67 -4.83
N ARG A 156 -14.31 0.95 -5.79
CA ARG A 156 -14.06 -0.50 -5.68
C ARG A 156 -13.02 -0.83 -4.60
N LEU A 157 -11.99 -0.02 -4.45
CA LEU A 157 -10.99 -0.19 -3.38
C LEU A 157 -11.60 0.05 -1.99
N ASP A 158 -12.40 1.09 -1.79
CA ASP A 158 -13.06 1.35 -0.49
C ASP A 158 -14.06 0.23 -0.12
N ALA A 159 -14.81 -0.29 -1.09
CA ALA A 159 -15.68 -1.44 -0.90
C ALA A 159 -14.88 -2.72 -0.53
N GLY A 160 -13.74 -2.96 -1.19
CA GLY A 160 -12.82 -4.06 -0.86
C GLY A 160 -12.22 -3.93 0.55
N ILE A 161 -11.81 -2.73 0.93
CA ILE A 161 -11.31 -2.41 2.28
C ILE A 161 -12.40 -2.66 3.33
N GLY A 162 -13.63 -2.20 3.10
CA GLY A 162 -14.75 -2.45 4.00
C GLY A 162 -15.10 -3.94 4.14
N SER A 163 -14.99 -4.71 3.06
CA SER A 163 -15.15 -6.18 3.10
C SER A 163 -14.05 -6.86 3.92
N LEU A 164 -12.80 -6.41 3.81
CA LEU A 164 -11.68 -6.94 4.61
C LEU A 164 -11.83 -6.56 6.10
N GLU A 165 -12.25 -5.33 6.40
CA GLU A 165 -12.55 -4.87 7.77
C GLU A 165 -13.65 -5.74 8.43
N GLY A 166 -14.71 -6.05 7.68
CA GLY A 166 -15.78 -6.96 8.13
C GLY A 166 -15.30 -8.39 8.38
N LEU A 167 -14.41 -8.92 7.52
CA LEU A 167 -13.79 -10.24 7.71
C LEU A 167 -12.87 -10.27 8.94
N PHE A 168 -12.03 -9.24 9.16
CA PHE A 168 -11.18 -9.16 10.34
C PHE A 168 -11.99 -9.08 11.63
N LYS A 169 -13.01 -8.22 11.70
CA LYS A 169 -13.94 -8.15 12.86
C LYS A 169 -14.64 -9.49 13.13
N THR A 170 -14.93 -10.25 12.08
CA THR A 170 -15.50 -11.61 12.20
C THR A 170 -14.46 -12.60 12.75
N GLN A 171 -13.20 -12.55 12.29
CA GLN A 171 -12.10 -13.35 12.84
C GLN A 171 -11.81 -13.01 14.30
N GLU A 172 -11.75 -11.73 14.67
CA GLU A 172 -11.56 -11.27 16.05
C GLU A 172 -12.63 -11.84 16.98
N ARG A 173 -13.92 -11.78 16.57
CA ARG A 173 -15.02 -12.38 17.32
C ARG A 173 -14.85 -13.89 17.48
N ILE A 174 -14.49 -14.61 16.40
CA ILE A 174 -14.26 -16.06 16.46
C ILE A 174 -13.10 -16.38 17.41
N LEU A 175 -11.98 -15.66 17.33
CA LEU A 175 -10.81 -15.87 18.20
C LEU A 175 -11.13 -15.59 19.68
N ALA A 176 -11.91 -14.54 19.97
CA ALA A 176 -12.39 -14.24 21.32
C ALA A 176 -13.30 -15.36 21.86
N GLU A 177 -14.21 -15.88 21.03
CA GLU A 177 -15.11 -16.98 21.43
C GLU A 177 -14.37 -18.30 21.62
N GLN A 178 -13.41 -18.65 20.76
CA GLN A 178 -12.55 -19.83 20.96
C GLN A 178 -11.70 -19.69 22.23
N ARG A 179 -11.22 -18.48 22.56
CA ARG A 179 -10.49 -18.24 23.80
C ARG A 179 -11.38 -18.44 25.03
N ALA A 180 -12.58 -17.87 25.05
CA ALA A 180 -13.52 -18.06 26.16
C ALA A 180 -13.90 -19.55 26.36
N ARG A 181 -13.97 -20.33 25.28
CA ARG A 181 -14.18 -21.79 25.34
C ARG A 181 -12.98 -22.55 25.93
N LEU A 182 -11.74 -22.10 25.65
CA LEU A 182 -10.53 -22.66 26.26
C LEU A 182 -10.44 -22.28 27.74
N ASP A 183 -10.66 -21.02 28.10
CA ASP A 183 -10.67 -20.55 29.48
C ASP A 183 -11.75 -21.33 30.31
N GLN A 184 -12.91 -21.63 29.70
CA GLN A 184 -13.95 -22.49 30.30
C GLN A 184 -13.49 -23.96 30.44
N PHE A 185 -12.78 -24.51 29.44
CA PHE A 185 -12.28 -25.88 29.49
C PHE A 185 -11.26 -26.06 30.62
N ASP A 186 -10.32 -25.13 30.77
CA ASP A 186 -9.33 -25.15 31.84
C ASP A 186 -10.00 -25.14 33.24
N ILE A 187 -11.02 -24.29 33.44
CA ILE A 187 -11.84 -24.28 34.67
C ILE A 187 -12.51 -25.65 34.90
N THR A 188 -13.04 -26.31 33.86
CA THR A 188 -13.62 -27.65 34.03
C THR A 188 -12.58 -28.72 34.37
N CYS A 189 -11.34 -28.59 33.89
CA CYS A 189 -10.23 -29.46 34.25
C CYS A 189 -9.78 -29.26 35.72
N GLU A 190 -9.68 -28.02 36.20
CA GLU A 190 -9.38 -27.72 37.61
C GLU A 190 -10.47 -28.26 38.56
N LEU A 191 -11.74 -28.12 38.19
CA LEU A 191 -12.87 -28.67 38.94
C LEU A 191 -12.85 -30.20 38.95
N LEU A 192 -12.53 -30.85 37.83
CA LEU A 192 -12.43 -32.30 37.72
C LEU A 192 -11.27 -32.88 38.54
N ASP A 193 -10.10 -32.25 38.49
CA ASP A 193 -8.95 -32.65 39.32
C ASP A 193 -9.24 -32.41 40.81
N THR A 194 -9.83 -31.27 41.17
CA THR A 194 -10.24 -30.99 42.57
C THR A 194 -11.25 -32.02 43.08
N ALA A 195 -12.25 -32.39 42.27
CA ALA A 195 -13.20 -33.44 42.61
C ALA A 195 -12.53 -34.83 42.68
N THR A 196 -11.55 -35.10 41.83
CA THR A 196 -10.79 -36.37 41.83
C THR A 196 -9.89 -36.48 43.06
N ARG A 197 -9.17 -35.41 43.43
CA ARG A 197 -8.40 -35.33 44.68
C ARG A 197 -9.31 -35.46 45.91
N GLY A 198 -10.47 -34.79 45.92
CA GLY A 198 -11.47 -34.91 46.99
C GLY A 198 -12.04 -36.33 47.13
N ASN A 199 -12.36 -36.99 46.01
CA ASN A 199 -12.82 -38.38 46.02
C ASN A 199 -11.70 -39.36 46.45
N LYS A 200 -10.46 -39.15 46.02
CA LYS A 200 -9.31 -39.93 46.51
C LYS A 200 -9.16 -39.81 48.02
N ALA A 201 -9.20 -38.60 48.57
CA ALA A 201 -9.12 -38.37 50.02
C ALA A 201 -10.27 -39.05 50.79
N ARG A 202 -11.49 -39.04 50.23
CA ARG A 202 -12.64 -39.77 50.81
C ARG A 202 -12.47 -41.29 50.75
N ILE A 203 -11.91 -41.83 49.67
CA ILE A 203 -11.61 -43.26 49.54
C ILE A 203 -10.54 -43.67 50.56
N GLU A 204 -9.46 -42.91 50.71
CA GLU A 204 -8.41 -43.21 51.69
C GLU A 204 -8.94 -43.11 53.14
N ALA A 205 -9.78 -42.11 53.46
CA ALA A 205 -10.41 -42.00 54.79
C ALA A 205 -11.38 -43.17 55.09
N VAL A 206 -12.16 -43.62 54.10
CA VAL A 206 -13.00 -44.82 54.23
C VAL A 206 -12.16 -46.09 54.36
N ARG A 207 -11.01 -46.16 53.68
CA ARG A 207 -10.06 -47.27 53.79
C ARG A 207 -9.40 -47.31 55.17
N GLU A 208 -8.87 -46.20 55.67
CA GLU A 208 -8.32 -46.12 57.03
C GLU A 208 -9.34 -46.56 58.07
N GLU A 209 -10.61 -46.13 57.92
CA GLU A 209 -11.66 -46.53 58.85
C GLU A 209 -12.02 -48.01 58.72
N ALA A 210 -12.06 -48.56 57.50
CA ALA A 210 -12.22 -50.00 57.30
C ALA A 210 -11.06 -50.81 57.91
N GLU A 211 -9.81 -50.33 57.81
CA GLU A 211 -8.63 -50.93 58.44
C GLU A 211 -8.71 -50.86 59.97
N ARG A 212 -9.17 -49.74 60.57
CA ARG A 212 -9.46 -49.63 62.02
C ARG A 212 -10.55 -50.59 62.47
N GLN A 213 -11.68 -50.63 61.77
CA GLN A 213 -12.79 -51.52 62.12
C GLN A 213 -12.38 -52.99 61.97
N HIS A 214 -11.56 -53.34 60.98
CA HIS A 214 -11.01 -54.69 60.83
C HIS A 214 -10.11 -55.07 62.02
N ALA A 215 -9.17 -54.22 62.42
CA ALA A 215 -8.31 -54.45 63.59
C ALA A 215 -9.12 -54.54 64.91
N ILE A 216 -10.21 -53.79 65.05
CA ILE A 216 -11.13 -53.91 66.20
C ILE A 216 -11.88 -55.25 66.20
N VAL A 217 -12.26 -55.76 65.02
CA VAL A 217 -12.91 -57.08 64.88
C VAL A 217 -11.90 -58.20 65.13
N GLU A 218 -10.70 -58.11 64.60
CA GLU A 218 -9.58 -59.05 64.82
C GLU A 218 -9.26 -59.19 66.31
N ALA A 219 -9.02 -58.06 67.00
CA ALA A 219 -8.79 -58.05 68.46
C ALA A 219 -9.98 -58.59 69.29
N ARG A 220 -11.21 -58.53 68.78
CA ARG A 220 -12.38 -59.16 69.40
C ARG A 220 -12.43 -60.66 69.16
N VAL A 221 -12.02 -61.13 67.99
CA VAL A 221 -11.90 -62.58 67.69
C VAL A 221 -10.80 -63.20 68.55
N ASP A 222 -9.64 -62.55 68.66
CA ASP A 222 -8.55 -62.99 69.55
C ASP A 222 -8.99 -63.02 71.02
N GLY A 223 -9.75 -62.02 71.47
CA GLY A 223 -10.33 -61.99 72.82
C GLY A 223 -11.36 -63.10 73.07
N LEU A 224 -12.17 -63.45 72.07
CA LEU A 224 -13.11 -64.58 72.16
C LEU A 224 -12.39 -65.93 72.13
N ASP A 225 -11.33 -66.09 71.35
CA ASP A 225 -10.50 -67.31 71.35
C ASP A 225 -9.71 -67.48 72.66
N ALA A 226 -9.22 -66.39 73.24
CA ALA A 226 -8.63 -66.40 74.58
C ALA A 226 -9.64 -66.85 75.65
N LEU A 227 -10.86 -66.30 75.64
CA LEU A 227 -11.93 -66.66 76.56
C LEU A 227 -12.45 -68.11 76.32
N GLN A 228 -12.44 -68.59 75.07
CA GLN A 228 -12.71 -69.99 74.75
C GLN A 228 -11.61 -70.91 75.30
N ARG A 229 -10.34 -70.49 75.24
CA ARG A 229 -9.21 -71.23 75.85
C ARG A 229 -9.30 -71.26 77.38
N GLU A 230 -9.72 -70.17 78.02
CA GLU A 230 -9.98 -70.13 79.47
C GLU A 230 -11.12 -71.08 79.85
N HIS A 231 -12.29 -71.00 79.22
CA HIS A 231 -13.40 -71.92 79.49
C HIS A 231 -13.05 -73.39 79.19
N TYR A 232 -12.18 -73.68 78.22
CA TYR A 232 -11.71 -75.04 77.96
C TYR A 232 -10.77 -75.54 79.07
N ALA A 233 -9.96 -74.67 79.67
CA ALA A 233 -9.15 -74.99 80.84
C ALA A 233 -10.02 -75.18 82.10
N GLU A 234 -11.01 -74.31 82.34
CA GLU A 234 -12.01 -74.49 83.41
C GLU A 234 -12.74 -75.82 83.26
N PHE A 235 -13.15 -76.18 82.04
CA PHE A 235 -13.81 -77.45 81.77
C PHE A 235 -12.90 -78.66 82.04
N GLN A 236 -11.60 -78.57 81.74
CA GLN A 236 -10.62 -79.60 82.12
C GLN A 236 -10.40 -79.70 83.63
N ASP A 237 -10.41 -78.58 84.35
CA ASP A 237 -10.36 -78.58 85.82
C ASP A 237 -11.64 -79.18 86.42
N VAL A 238 -12.83 -78.86 85.89
CA VAL A 238 -14.09 -79.49 86.28
C VAL A 238 -14.09 -80.98 85.95
N GLN A 239 -13.57 -81.42 84.80
CA GLN A 239 -13.41 -82.84 84.48
C GLN A 239 -12.44 -83.54 85.45
N ARG A 240 -11.31 -82.91 85.81
CA ARG A 240 -10.39 -83.43 86.84
C ARG A 240 -11.07 -83.52 88.21
N LEU A 241 -11.82 -82.50 88.61
CA LEU A 241 -12.59 -82.51 89.85
C LEU A 241 -13.67 -83.59 89.84
N VAL A 242 -14.39 -83.80 88.74
CA VAL A 242 -15.37 -84.89 88.60
C VAL A 242 -14.69 -86.26 88.64
N TRP A 243 -13.51 -86.43 88.05
CA TRP A 243 -12.74 -87.67 88.15
C TRP A 243 -12.23 -87.94 89.57
N VAL A 244 -11.76 -86.91 90.28
CA VAL A 244 -11.44 -86.99 91.71
C VAL A 244 -12.69 -87.32 92.53
N LEU A 245 -13.84 -86.68 92.24
CA LEU A 245 -15.09 -86.95 92.95
C LEU A 245 -15.63 -88.36 92.66
N GLN A 246 -15.43 -88.89 91.44
CA GLN A 246 -15.79 -90.27 91.09
C GLN A 246 -14.85 -91.29 91.75
N THR A 247 -13.55 -91.02 91.83
CA THR A 247 -12.61 -91.91 92.55
C THR A 247 -12.81 -91.84 94.06
N GLU A 248 -13.13 -90.68 94.62
CA GLU A 248 -13.56 -90.54 96.01
C GLU A 248 -14.93 -91.17 96.28
N THR A 249 -15.91 -91.01 95.39
CA THR A 249 -17.22 -91.70 95.50
C THR A 249 -17.02 -93.20 95.44
N ARG A 250 -16.16 -93.72 94.55
CA ARG A 250 -15.83 -95.14 94.47
C ARG A 250 -15.08 -95.64 95.71
N ARG A 251 -14.15 -94.85 96.25
CA ARG A 251 -13.48 -95.13 97.53
C ARG A 251 -14.49 -95.12 98.69
N HIS A 252 -15.47 -94.23 98.66
CA HIS A 252 -16.59 -94.22 99.60
C HIS A 252 -17.58 -95.37 99.36
N GLU A 253 -17.80 -95.86 98.15
CA GLU A 253 -18.61 -97.04 97.85
C GLU A 253 -17.90 -98.34 98.24
N GLU A 254 -16.56 -98.40 98.12
CA GLU A 254 -15.74 -99.48 98.68
C GLU A 254 -15.69 -99.41 100.21
N ALA A 255 -15.60 -98.22 100.81
CA ALA A 255 -15.70 -98.03 102.25
C ALA A 255 -17.10 -98.35 102.79
N ILE A 256 -18.16 -97.95 102.08
CA ILE A 256 -19.56 -98.30 102.36
C ILE A 256 -19.79 -99.79 102.09
N GLY A 257 -19.12 -100.41 101.13
CA GLY A 257 -19.13 -101.85 100.90
C GLY A 257 -18.52 -102.62 102.07
N ASN A 258 -17.37 -102.15 102.57
CA ASN A 258 -16.72 -102.70 103.77
C ASN A 258 -17.55 -102.44 105.05
N VAL A 259 -18.17 -101.27 105.18
CA VAL A 259 -19.08 -100.93 106.29
C VAL A 259 -20.42 -101.67 106.18
N ALA A 260 -20.90 -101.98 104.97
CA ALA A 260 -22.10 -102.79 104.74
C ALA A 260 -21.84 -104.29 104.96
N ALA A 261 -20.64 -104.77 104.63
CA ALA A 261 -20.17 -106.08 105.07
C ALA A 261 -20.03 -106.14 106.60
N GLY A 262 -19.67 -105.04 107.25
CA GLY A 262 -19.67 -104.89 108.71
C GLY A 262 -21.07 -104.71 109.35
N LEU A 263 -22.03 -104.11 108.64
CA LEU A 263 -23.42 -103.95 109.11
C LEU A 263 -24.30 -105.17 108.82
N ALA A 264 -23.93 -106.02 107.85
CA ALA A 264 -24.60 -107.29 107.58
C ALA A 264 -24.55 -108.25 108.80
N ASP A 265 -23.61 -108.05 109.72
CA ASP A 265 -23.47 -108.81 110.98
C ASP A 265 -24.03 -108.06 112.21
N HIS A 266 -24.64 -106.88 112.06
CA HIS A 266 -25.25 -106.18 113.20
C HIS A 266 -26.57 -105.45 112.88
N ARG A 267 -27.68 -106.11 113.26
CA ARG A 267 -29.08 -105.61 113.33
C ARG A 267 -29.75 -105.35 111.97
N ILE A 268 -30.94 -105.86 111.66
CA ILE A 268 -32.07 -106.38 112.47
C ILE A 268 -32.47 -105.41 113.61
N ASP A 269 -33.50 -104.59 113.36
CA ASP A 269 -34.11 -103.61 114.29
C ASP A 269 -33.24 -102.34 114.49
N THR A 270 -33.66 -101.09 114.23
CA THR A 270 -34.94 -100.43 113.82
C THR A 270 -34.60 -99.39 112.72
N ARG A 271 -35.34 -99.14 111.63
CA ARG A 271 -36.73 -98.72 111.39
C ARG A 271 -37.11 -97.33 111.95
N ASP A 272 -37.64 -96.49 111.05
CA ASP A 272 -38.23 -95.15 111.25
C ASP A 272 -37.22 -93.99 111.55
N ARG A 273 -37.43 -92.73 111.13
CA ARG A 273 -38.59 -92.10 110.44
C ARG A 273 -38.19 -90.82 109.65
N PHE A 274 -39.11 -90.32 108.81
CA PHE A 274 -39.31 -88.91 108.38
C PHE A 274 -38.20 -88.26 107.51
N LYS A 275 -38.35 -87.87 106.23
CA LYS A 275 -39.41 -87.24 105.39
C LYS A 275 -39.69 -85.73 105.61
N ARG A 276 -39.21 -84.94 104.62
CA ARG A 276 -39.81 -83.73 103.99
C ARG A 276 -39.62 -82.33 104.62
N THR A 277 -39.91 -81.35 103.76
CA THR A 277 -40.21 -79.91 103.98
C THR A 277 -39.01 -78.96 104.05
N HIS A 278 -39.04 -77.75 103.45
CA HIS A 278 -39.81 -77.26 102.30
C HIS A 278 -39.07 -76.08 101.59
N LEU A 279 -39.64 -75.54 100.51
CA LEU A 279 -39.06 -74.52 99.60
C LEU A 279 -40.05 -73.36 99.44
N ALA A 280 -39.62 -72.08 99.61
CA ALA A 280 -40.50 -70.90 99.43
C ALA A 280 -39.77 -69.53 99.28
N ILE A 281 -40.23 -68.71 98.30
CA ILE A 281 -40.36 -67.21 98.29
C ILE A 281 -39.07 -66.32 98.36
N ALA A 282 -38.83 -65.18 97.68
CA ALA A 282 -39.40 -64.38 96.54
C ALA A 282 -39.89 -62.90 96.78
N ALA A 283 -39.21 -61.94 96.12
CA ALA A 283 -39.64 -60.62 95.55
C ALA A 283 -40.05 -59.37 96.41
N LEU A 284 -39.73 -58.12 95.94
CA LEU A 284 -40.46 -56.82 96.19
C LEU A 284 -39.95 -55.54 95.39
N LEU A 285 -40.82 -54.91 94.54
CA LEU A 285 -41.13 -53.45 94.21
C LEU A 285 -40.09 -52.31 93.82
N LEU A 286 -40.46 -51.08 93.32
CA LEU A 286 -41.23 -50.58 92.11
C LEU A 286 -41.32 -48.99 91.89
N LEU A 287 -41.75 -48.49 90.68
CA LEU A 287 -42.25 -47.11 90.21
C LEU A 287 -41.24 -45.94 89.88
N THR A 288 -41.51 -44.74 89.24
CA THR A 288 -42.71 -43.85 88.97
C THR A 288 -42.67 -42.98 87.63
N VAL A 289 -43.21 -41.72 87.51
CA VAL A 289 -43.69 -40.96 86.26
C VAL A 289 -43.93 -39.40 86.49
N LEU A 290 -44.15 -38.38 85.59
CA LEU A 290 -43.80 -37.93 84.18
C LEU A 290 -44.47 -36.54 83.74
N GLY A 291 -43.96 -35.70 82.79
CA GLY A 291 -44.62 -34.50 82.13
C GLY A 291 -43.66 -33.44 81.42
N PHE A 292 -43.99 -32.29 80.74
CA PHE A 292 -45.15 -31.72 79.96
C PHE A 292 -44.87 -30.31 79.25
N ALA A 293 -45.68 -29.82 78.26
CA ALA A 293 -45.84 -28.42 77.64
C ALA A 293 -44.73 -27.75 76.73
N MET A 294 -44.77 -26.57 76.00
CA MET A 294 -45.68 -25.65 75.19
C MET A 294 -44.85 -24.41 74.60
N VAL A 295 -45.20 -23.40 73.72
CA VAL A 295 -46.11 -23.11 72.54
C VAL A 295 -45.90 -21.65 71.90
N LYS A 296 -46.35 -21.32 70.64
CA LYS A 296 -46.70 -19.98 69.94
C LYS A 296 -46.11 -19.68 68.50
N TRP A 297 -46.42 -18.53 67.81
CA TRP A 297 -46.70 -18.40 66.32
C TRP A 297 -46.32 -17.07 65.53
N LEU A 298 -46.66 -16.95 64.19
CA LEU A 298 -46.38 -15.87 63.16
C LEU A 298 -47.64 -15.57 62.23
N PRO A 299 -47.69 -14.93 60.99
CA PRO A 299 -46.83 -14.09 60.06
C PRO A 299 -47.59 -12.80 59.47
N ALA A 300 -47.65 -12.20 58.22
CA ALA A 300 -47.09 -12.22 56.81
C ALA A 300 -47.54 -10.98 55.88
N PHE A 301 -47.02 -10.84 54.61
CA PHE A 301 -47.58 -10.23 53.32
C PHE A 301 -47.33 -8.76 52.76
N ALA A 302 -47.62 -8.54 51.44
CA ALA A 302 -47.38 -7.37 50.48
C ALA A 302 -48.42 -7.38 49.27
N PRO A 303 -48.38 -6.73 48.04
CA PRO A 303 -47.36 -5.96 47.21
C PRO A 303 -47.91 -4.79 46.26
N ALA A 304 -47.36 -4.59 45.00
CA ALA A 304 -47.77 -3.73 43.81
C ALA A 304 -47.35 -2.21 43.75
N GLY A 305 -47.36 -1.38 42.65
CA GLY A 305 -47.59 -1.40 41.15
C GLY A 305 -47.79 0.08 40.58
N THR A 306 -47.87 0.54 39.30
CA THR A 306 -47.54 0.11 37.88
C THR A 306 -47.81 1.25 36.80
N ASP A 307 -47.19 1.20 35.58
CA ASP A 307 -47.52 1.81 34.23
C ASP A 307 -47.32 3.34 33.81
N SER A 308 -47.60 3.69 32.52
CA SER A 308 -46.89 4.71 31.68
C SER A 308 -47.75 5.60 30.71
N ALA A 309 -47.17 6.62 30.01
CA ALA A 309 -47.29 6.91 28.54
C ALA A 309 -46.95 8.37 28.04
N ILE A 310 -46.90 8.54 26.69
CA ILE A 310 -47.06 9.76 25.83
C ILE A 310 -45.80 10.56 25.35
N ALA A 311 -45.87 11.03 24.09
CA ALA A 311 -44.88 11.83 23.35
C ALA A 311 -45.59 12.78 22.32
N GLN A 312 -44.84 13.46 21.42
CA GLN A 312 -45.28 14.50 20.45
C GLN A 312 -45.59 15.88 21.12
N ASN A 313 -45.75 17.04 20.46
CA ASN A 313 -45.66 17.56 19.06
C ASN A 313 -45.36 19.10 19.18
N GLN A 314 -44.98 19.94 18.20
CA GLN A 314 -44.78 19.88 16.73
C GLN A 314 -43.81 21.04 16.32
N ALA A 315 -43.21 21.00 15.12
CA ALA A 315 -42.34 22.06 14.59
C ALA A 315 -43.07 23.33 14.10
N ARG A 316 -42.44 24.49 14.33
CA ARG A 316 -42.47 25.76 13.56
C ARG A 316 -41.06 26.38 13.75
N ILE A 317 -40.38 27.05 12.81
CA ILE A 317 -40.82 27.93 11.71
C ILE A 317 -40.02 27.62 10.42
N THR A 318 -40.55 27.96 9.26
CA THR A 318 -39.85 28.00 7.96
C THR A 318 -40.32 29.26 7.20
N GLU A 319 -39.90 29.46 5.94
CA GLU A 319 -40.53 30.37 4.95
C GLU A 319 -40.03 31.83 4.81
N ILE A 320 -38.86 32.23 5.36
CA ILE A 320 -38.12 33.43 4.88
C ILE A 320 -36.63 33.13 4.60
N GLY A 321 -36.36 32.01 3.91
CA GLY A 321 -35.00 31.63 3.49
C GLY A 321 -34.87 31.18 2.03
N GLY A 322 -35.98 31.07 1.29
CA GLY A 322 -36.03 30.31 0.03
C GLY A 322 -35.34 30.93 -1.19
N GLN A 323 -35.02 32.23 -1.18
CA GLN A 323 -34.58 32.95 -2.40
C GLN A 323 -33.10 33.37 -2.41
N VAL A 324 -32.40 33.33 -1.27
CA VAL A 324 -30.93 33.48 -1.24
C VAL A 324 -30.23 32.14 -1.45
N ALA A 325 -30.86 31.03 -1.01
CA ALA A 325 -30.31 29.68 -1.08
C ALA A 325 -29.99 29.19 -2.51
N GLY A 326 -30.65 29.71 -3.56
CA GLY A 326 -30.52 29.20 -4.94
C GLY A 326 -29.18 29.49 -5.65
N LEU A 327 -28.35 30.38 -5.08
CA LEU A 327 -27.00 30.68 -5.58
C LEU A 327 -25.93 30.10 -4.64
N SER A 328 -26.07 30.31 -3.33
CA SER A 328 -25.16 29.73 -2.33
C SER A 328 -25.19 28.19 -2.34
N ALA A 329 -26.29 27.54 -2.76
CA ALA A 329 -26.33 26.10 -2.94
C ALA A 329 -25.55 25.59 -4.16
N ARG A 330 -25.14 26.44 -5.11
CA ARG A 330 -24.29 26.01 -6.24
C ARG A 330 -22.80 26.05 -5.90
N GLU A 331 -22.34 27.16 -5.35
CA GLU A 331 -20.98 27.26 -4.78
C GLU A 331 -20.83 26.28 -3.61
N GLY A 332 -21.84 26.20 -2.76
CA GLY A 332 -21.97 25.22 -1.68
C GLY A 332 -21.89 23.79 -2.18
N ALA A 333 -22.67 23.38 -3.20
CA ALA A 333 -22.60 22.01 -3.72
C ALA A 333 -21.22 21.65 -4.29
N GLN A 334 -20.52 22.59 -4.94
CA GLN A 334 -19.18 22.33 -5.47
C GLN A 334 -18.14 22.22 -4.34
N GLN A 335 -18.19 23.15 -3.37
CA GLN A 335 -17.33 23.12 -2.19
C GLN A 335 -17.65 21.93 -1.26
N GLU A 336 -18.89 21.45 -1.26
CA GLU A 336 -19.36 20.23 -0.57
C GLU A 336 -18.90 18.97 -1.32
N THR A 337 -18.86 18.94 -2.67
CA THR A 337 -18.23 17.82 -3.39
C THR A 337 -16.73 17.75 -3.14
N ASP A 338 -16.04 18.88 -3.09
CA ASP A 338 -14.60 18.93 -2.80
C ASP A 338 -14.32 18.54 -1.33
N ALA A 339 -15.13 19.03 -0.39
CA ALA A 339 -15.08 18.62 1.01
C ALA A 339 -15.45 17.13 1.20
N LEU A 340 -16.38 16.57 0.42
CA LEU A 340 -16.71 15.15 0.42
C LEU A 340 -15.58 14.30 -0.20
N GLN A 341 -14.87 14.80 -1.20
CA GLN A 341 -13.67 14.13 -1.72
C GLN A 341 -12.55 14.16 -0.69
N GLN A 342 -12.25 15.32 -0.09
CA GLN A 342 -11.23 15.43 0.95
C GLN A 342 -11.59 14.59 2.18
N ALA A 343 -12.83 14.65 2.67
CA ALA A 343 -13.28 13.82 3.79
C ALA A 343 -13.24 12.31 3.47
N ARG A 344 -13.45 11.89 2.22
CA ARG A 344 -13.23 10.50 1.79
C ARG A 344 -11.74 10.15 1.73
N ILE A 345 -10.88 11.07 1.28
CA ILE A 345 -9.42 10.90 1.28
C ILE A 345 -8.90 10.77 2.72
N ASP A 346 -9.36 11.63 3.64
CA ASP A 346 -9.02 11.61 5.05
C ASP A 346 -9.59 10.37 5.75
N GLN A 347 -10.81 9.94 5.40
CA GLN A 347 -11.39 8.68 5.87
C GLN A 347 -10.62 7.47 5.37
N VAL A 348 -10.23 7.43 4.09
CA VAL A 348 -9.39 6.35 3.52
C VAL A 348 -8.00 6.39 4.13
N SER A 349 -7.41 7.57 4.37
CA SER A 349 -6.13 7.71 5.08
C SER A 349 -6.23 7.20 6.52
N GLY A 350 -7.30 7.55 7.25
CA GLY A 350 -7.58 7.04 8.59
C GLY A 350 -7.82 5.53 8.62
N LYS A 351 -8.56 4.99 7.64
CA LYS A 351 -8.71 3.53 7.43
C LYS A 351 -7.34 2.89 7.16
N VAL A 352 -6.52 3.46 6.28
CA VAL A 352 -5.16 2.98 5.96
C VAL A 352 -4.26 2.99 7.19
N SER A 353 -4.18 4.08 7.96
CA SER A 353 -3.40 4.10 9.19
C SER A 353 -3.94 3.16 10.27
N SER A 354 -5.26 2.92 10.31
CA SER A 354 -5.85 1.88 11.17
C SER A 354 -5.47 0.47 10.71
N LEU A 355 -5.41 0.22 9.39
CA LEU A 355 -4.95 -1.02 8.79
C LEU A 355 -3.45 -1.22 8.97
N GLU A 356 -2.63 -0.19 8.84
CA GLU A 356 -1.18 -0.24 9.11
C GLU A 356 -0.91 -0.54 10.59
N LYS A 357 -1.68 0.06 11.49
CA LYS A 357 -1.63 -0.26 12.92
C LYS A 357 -2.05 -1.70 13.18
N SER A 358 -3.22 -2.13 12.69
CA SER A 358 -3.70 -3.51 12.85
C SER A 358 -2.80 -4.53 12.17
N LEU A 359 -2.15 -4.20 11.05
CA LEU A 359 -1.13 -5.03 10.39
C LEU A 359 0.18 -5.02 11.17
N GLY A 360 0.51 -3.94 11.88
CA GLY A 360 1.61 -3.86 12.83
C GLY A 360 1.37 -4.75 14.06
N ASP A 361 0.22 -4.62 14.70
CA ASP A 361 -0.21 -5.43 15.84
C ASP A 361 -0.40 -6.91 15.45
N LEU A 362 -0.91 -7.19 14.23
CA LEU A 362 -0.93 -8.53 13.63
C LEU A 362 0.48 -9.05 13.35
N ARG A 363 1.40 -8.23 12.83
CA ARG A 363 2.81 -8.63 12.60
C ARG A 363 3.55 -8.88 13.92
N VAL A 364 3.22 -8.16 14.99
CA VAL A 364 3.76 -8.38 16.34
C VAL A 364 3.17 -9.64 16.97
N THR A 365 1.86 -9.88 16.87
CA THR A 365 1.23 -11.11 17.37
C THR A 365 1.61 -12.33 16.55
N VAL A 366 1.72 -12.23 15.22
CA VAL A 366 2.29 -13.29 14.35
C VAL A 366 3.77 -13.51 14.65
N ARG A 367 4.58 -12.47 14.97
CA ARG A 367 5.94 -12.69 15.48
C ARG A 367 5.93 -13.42 16.83
N LYS A 368 5.04 -13.06 17.75
CA LYS A 368 4.90 -13.71 19.07
C LYS A 368 4.47 -15.18 18.93
N LEU A 369 3.50 -15.47 18.06
CA LEU A 369 3.05 -16.81 17.70
C LEU A 369 4.12 -17.58 16.92
N ARG A 370 4.90 -16.95 16.03
CA ARG A 370 6.02 -17.60 15.32
C ARG A 370 7.23 -17.86 16.23
N MET A 371 7.43 -17.06 17.29
CA MET A 371 8.41 -17.33 18.35
C MET A 371 7.95 -18.49 19.25
N GLN A 372 6.64 -18.59 19.54
CA GLN A 372 6.05 -19.70 20.30
C GLN A 372 5.92 -20.99 19.45
N GLY A 373 5.76 -20.85 18.14
CA GLY A 373 5.70 -21.93 17.14
C GLY A 373 7.04 -22.27 16.49
N ALA A 374 8.16 -21.66 16.91
CA ALA A 374 9.49 -21.87 16.33
C ALA A 374 10.07 -23.30 16.49
N VAL A 375 9.27 -24.22 17.04
CA VAL A 375 9.57 -25.65 17.21
C VAL A 375 9.01 -26.49 16.04
N ALA A 376 8.11 -25.95 15.21
CA ALA A 376 7.54 -26.63 14.04
C ALA A 376 7.55 -25.73 12.79
N GLY A 377 8.09 -26.22 11.69
CA GLY A 377 8.55 -25.39 10.56
C GLY A 377 7.47 -24.68 9.74
N ALA A 378 7.81 -23.47 9.29
CA ALA A 378 7.15 -22.74 8.21
C ALA A 378 8.21 -21.95 7.42
N GLY A 379 8.09 -21.92 6.09
CA GLY A 379 9.13 -21.49 5.15
C GLY A 379 9.91 -20.22 5.51
N VAL A 380 11.22 -20.28 5.31
CA VAL A 380 12.18 -19.20 5.56
C VAL A 380 13.03 -19.05 4.30
N VAL A 381 13.09 -17.84 3.73
CA VAL A 381 14.09 -17.51 2.71
C VAL A 381 15.44 -17.46 3.40
N HIS A 382 16.39 -18.26 2.93
CA HIS A 382 17.69 -18.44 3.57
C HIS A 382 18.65 -17.27 3.32
N ASP A 383 19.59 -17.05 4.24
CA ASP A 383 20.58 -15.97 4.16
C ASP A 383 21.93 -16.41 3.57
N SER A 384 22.88 -15.47 3.45
CA SER A 384 24.26 -15.74 3.03
C SER A 384 24.97 -16.82 3.87
N ARG A 385 24.61 -17.03 5.15
CA ARG A 385 25.25 -18.06 5.99
C ARG A 385 24.79 -19.46 5.60
N TRP A 386 23.51 -19.63 5.29
CA TRP A 386 22.99 -20.90 4.75
C TRP A 386 23.65 -21.23 3.41
N LEU A 387 23.85 -20.24 2.52
CA LEU A 387 24.58 -20.43 1.27
C LEU A 387 26.02 -20.90 1.52
N LEU A 388 26.70 -20.34 2.53
CA LEU A 388 28.04 -20.77 2.98
C LEU A 388 28.09 -22.16 3.64
N GLN A 389 26.94 -22.72 4.06
CA GLN A 389 26.83 -24.08 4.62
C GLN A 389 26.52 -25.15 3.57
N GLN A 390 26.11 -24.78 2.34
CA GLN A 390 25.78 -25.74 1.30
C GLN A 390 27.01 -26.46 0.74
N ASN A 391 26.79 -27.64 0.14
CA ASN A 391 27.86 -28.40 -0.51
C ASN A 391 28.45 -27.60 -1.71
N PRO A 392 29.76 -27.26 -1.74
CA PRO A 392 30.37 -26.46 -2.81
C PRO A 392 30.31 -27.13 -4.19
N LYS A 393 30.15 -28.47 -4.26
CA LYS A 393 29.99 -29.22 -5.51
C LYS A 393 28.56 -29.21 -6.06
N ALA A 394 27.57 -28.73 -5.28
CA ALA A 394 26.21 -28.57 -5.76
C ALA A 394 26.05 -27.35 -6.68
N TYR A 395 24.89 -27.25 -7.31
CA TYR A 395 24.49 -26.14 -8.17
C TYR A 395 23.26 -25.44 -7.62
N THR A 396 23.07 -24.17 -7.99
CA THR A 396 21.87 -23.39 -7.68
C THR A 396 21.48 -22.53 -8.88
N VAL A 397 20.24 -22.07 -8.97
CA VAL A 397 19.76 -21.22 -10.06
C VAL A 397 19.69 -19.78 -9.56
N GLN A 398 20.44 -18.87 -10.17
CA GLN A 398 20.31 -17.44 -9.89
C GLN A 398 19.12 -16.89 -10.68
N LEU A 399 18.10 -16.38 -9.97
CA LEU A 399 16.83 -15.92 -10.55
C LEU A 399 16.88 -14.46 -11.01
N VAL A 400 17.48 -13.58 -10.20
CA VAL A 400 17.55 -12.13 -10.45
C VAL A 400 18.67 -11.49 -9.62
N THR A 401 19.17 -10.35 -10.08
CA THR A 401 20.01 -9.43 -9.31
C THR A 401 19.39 -8.03 -9.32
N SER A 402 19.31 -7.39 -8.16
CA SER A 402 18.77 -6.05 -7.96
C SER A 402 19.80 -5.12 -7.29
N PRO A 403 19.88 -3.84 -7.66
CA PRO A 403 20.65 -2.82 -6.91
C PRO A 403 19.89 -2.30 -5.67
N SER A 404 18.71 -2.84 -5.35
CA SER A 404 17.77 -2.31 -4.38
C SER A 404 17.10 -3.42 -3.58
N GLN A 405 17.18 -3.32 -2.24
CA GLN A 405 16.53 -4.23 -1.30
C GLN A 405 14.99 -4.20 -1.43
N ALA A 406 14.41 -3.01 -1.60
CA ALA A 406 12.96 -2.82 -1.73
C ALA A 406 12.41 -3.40 -3.04
N ASP A 407 13.21 -3.46 -4.10
CA ASP A 407 12.85 -4.13 -5.35
C ASP A 407 13.02 -5.65 -5.26
N MET A 408 14.02 -6.13 -4.51
CA MET A 408 14.17 -7.56 -4.23
C MET A 408 13.01 -8.10 -3.38
N ALA A 409 12.62 -7.40 -2.31
CA ALA A 409 11.46 -7.76 -1.50
C ALA A 409 10.18 -7.83 -2.35
N ARG A 410 9.89 -6.75 -3.10
CA ARG A 410 8.74 -6.70 -4.03
C ARG A 410 8.79 -7.74 -5.15
N PHE A 411 9.97 -8.26 -5.50
CA PHE A 411 10.10 -9.38 -6.44
C PHE A 411 9.76 -10.73 -5.79
N ILE A 412 10.28 -10.98 -4.58
CA ILE A 412 9.97 -12.20 -3.82
C ILE A 412 8.47 -12.27 -3.52
N ASP A 413 7.89 -11.21 -2.96
CA ASP A 413 6.47 -11.15 -2.57
C ASP A 413 5.50 -11.43 -3.73
N ARG A 414 5.86 -11.04 -4.96
CA ARG A 414 5.04 -11.28 -6.18
C ARG A 414 5.13 -12.69 -6.73
N ASN A 415 6.19 -13.42 -6.40
CA ASN A 415 6.47 -14.76 -6.96
C ASN A 415 6.41 -15.87 -5.89
N VAL A 416 6.10 -15.51 -4.64
CA VAL A 416 6.13 -16.42 -3.47
C VAL A 416 5.15 -17.59 -3.58
N GLU A 417 4.01 -17.41 -4.24
CA GLU A 417 3.03 -18.47 -4.50
C GLU A 417 3.53 -19.49 -5.55
N GLN A 418 4.52 -19.11 -6.34
CA GLN A 418 5.10 -19.91 -7.44
C GLN A 418 6.51 -20.44 -7.11
N LEU A 419 7.11 -19.99 -6.01
CA LEU A 419 8.45 -20.33 -5.55
C LEU A 419 8.40 -20.78 -4.09
N ALA A 420 8.60 -22.08 -3.85
CA ALA A 420 8.64 -22.63 -2.50
C ALA A 420 9.69 -21.90 -1.64
N LEU A 421 9.22 -21.24 -0.58
CA LEU A 421 10.03 -20.35 0.27
C LEU A 421 11.24 -21.03 0.91
N ASP A 422 11.11 -22.31 1.24
CA ASP A 422 12.16 -23.18 1.79
C ASP A 422 13.31 -23.46 0.82
N SER A 423 13.11 -23.16 -0.47
CA SER A 423 14.02 -23.40 -1.58
C SER A 423 14.64 -22.11 -2.11
N LEU A 424 14.31 -20.95 -1.53
CA LEU A 424 14.89 -19.65 -1.88
C LEU A 424 15.99 -19.25 -0.90
N ALA A 425 17.06 -18.65 -1.44
CA ALA A 425 18.13 -18.04 -0.66
C ALA A 425 18.54 -16.71 -1.29
N PHE A 426 18.82 -15.70 -0.46
CA PHE A 426 19.33 -14.41 -0.94
C PHE A 426 20.76 -14.18 -0.48
N SER A 427 21.48 -13.34 -1.22
CA SER A 427 22.75 -12.78 -0.76
C SER A 427 22.88 -11.31 -1.12
N VAL A 428 23.73 -10.60 -0.38
CA VAL A 428 24.19 -9.26 -0.72
C VAL A 428 25.67 -9.36 -1.06
N THR A 429 26.06 -8.82 -2.21
CA THR A 429 27.45 -8.75 -2.68
C THR A 429 27.78 -7.30 -2.99
N GLU A 430 28.79 -6.72 -2.35
CA GLU A 430 29.30 -5.40 -2.70
C GLU A 430 30.17 -5.50 -3.97
N GLN A 431 29.97 -4.62 -4.95
CA GLN A 431 30.85 -4.51 -6.10
C GLN A 431 31.28 -3.06 -6.29
N GLY A 432 32.29 -2.66 -5.51
CA GLY A 432 32.63 -1.25 -5.28
C GLY A 432 31.63 -0.59 -4.32
N GLN A 433 31.44 0.72 -4.44
CA GLN A 433 30.51 1.51 -3.61
C GLN A 433 29.01 1.28 -3.93
N ARG A 434 28.62 0.05 -4.27
CA ARG A 434 27.23 -0.35 -4.59
C ARG A 434 26.97 -1.80 -4.18
N GLU A 435 25.98 -1.98 -3.33
CA GLU A 435 25.40 -3.28 -3.01
C GLU A 435 24.71 -3.90 -4.23
N ARG A 436 24.69 -5.24 -4.30
CA ARG A 436 23.84 -6.01 -5.20
C ARG A 436 23.18 -7.15 -4.45
N TYR A 437 21.86 -7.19 -4.52
CA TYR A 437 21.01 -8.22 -3.96
C TYR A 437 20.85 -9.32 -5.01
N ASN A 438 21.21 -10.55 -4.70
CA ASN A 438 21.09 -11.70 -5.59
C ASN A 438 20.08 -12.70 -5.00
N LEU A 439 19.19 -13.23 -5.83
CA LEU A 439 18.25 -14.29 -5.44
C LEU A 439 18.62 -15.62 -6.10
N PHE A 440 18.68 -16.67 -5.29
CA PHE A 440 18.98 -18.03 -5.69
C PHE A 440 17.82 -18.97 -5.37
N PHE A 441 17.70 -20.02 -6.18
CA PHE A 441 16.66 -21.05 -6.07
C PHE A 441 17.27 -22.45 -6.16
N GLY A 442 16.92 -23.28 -5.18
CA GLY A 442 17.25 -24.69 -5.06
C GLY A 442 18.73 -25.01 -4.78
N VAL A 443 18.96 -26.23 -4.31
CA VAL A 443 20.28 -26.87 -4.22
C VAL A 443 20.22 -28.18 -5.00
N PHE A 444 20.88 -28.20 -6.14
CA PHE A 444 20.81 -29.28 -7.11
C PHE A 444 22.13 -30.06 -7.13
N PRO A 445 22.12 -31.38 -6.87
CA PRO A 445 23.32 -32.22 -6.95
C PRO A 445 24.04 -32.20 -8.32
N THR A 446 23.33 -31.86 -9.41
CA THR A 446 23.89 -31.83 -10.78
C THR A 446 23.44 -30.61 -11.57
N ILE A 447 24.28 -30.19 -12.52
CA ILE A 447 23.96 -29.13 -13.49
C ILE A 447 22.72 -29.47 -14.34
N THR A 448 22.48 -30.75 -14.63
CA THR A 448 21.31 -31.22 -15.38
C THR A 448 20.02 -30.97 -14.61
N GLN A 449 19.99 -31.25 -13.31
CA GLN A 449 18.84 -30.94 -12.45
C GLN A 449 18.60 -29.43 -12.33
N ALA A 450 19.65 -28.61 -12.20
CA ALA A 450 19.51 -27.15 -12.17
C ALA A 450 18.97 -26.58 -13.50
N ARG A 451 19.36 -27.17 -14.65
CA ARG A 451 18.80 -26.81 -15.97
C ARG A 451 17.34 -27.26 -16.14
N ALA A 452 16.99 -28.45 -15.64
CA ALA A 452 15.60 -28.92 -15.62
C ALA A 452 14.71 -28.02 -14.74
N ALA A 453 15.22 -27.56 -13.59
CA ALA A 453 14.53 -26.59 -12.74
C ALA A 453 14.28 -25.26 -13.47
N ILE A 454 15.26 -24.73 -14.20
CA ILE A 454 15.06 -23.53 -15.06
C ILE A 454 13.96 -23.75 -16.11
N ALA A 455 13.90 -24.94 -16.73
CA ALA A 455 12.86 -25.26 -17.71
C ALA A 455 11.46 -25.37 -17.10
N ALA A 456 11.36 -25.76 -15.83
CA ALA A 456 10.11 -25.86 -15.06
C ALA A 456 9.62 -24.52 -14.47
N LEU A 457 10.41 -23.44 -14.53
CA LEU A 457 10.00 -22.14 -14.02
C LEU A 457 8.85 -21.51 -14.85
N PRO A 458 7.96 -20.73 -14.21
CA PRO A 458 7.03 -19.80 -14.87
C PRO A 458 7.70 -18.94 -15.97
N SER A 459 6.92 -18.52 -16.96
CA SER A 459 7.38 -17.69 -18.09
C SER A 459 7.99 -16.36 -17.63
N GLU A 460 7.43 -15.83 -16.56
CA GLU A 460 7.71 -14.53 -15.95
C GLU A 460 9.08 -14.56 -15.27
N LEU A 461 9.40 -15.67 -14.61
CA LEU A 461 10.72 -15.94 -14.03
C LEU A 461 11.76 -16.31 -15.09
N ARG A 462 11.36 -17.00 -16.17
CA ARG A 462 12.25 -17.28 -17.31
C ARG A 462 12.59 -16.02 -18.12
N ALA A 463 11.75 -15.00 -18.13
CA ALA A 463 12.02 -13.72 -18.81
C ALA A 463 13.29 -13.02 -18.28
N ASN A 464 13.60 -13.18 -16.98
CA ASN A 464 14.84 -12.66 -16.36
C ASN A 464 16.12 -13.39 -16.81
N ARG A 465 16.02 -14.43 -17.67
CA ARG A 465 17.12 -15.29 -18.13
C ARG A 465 17.92 -15.92 -16.98
N PRO A 466 17.26 -16.64 -16.04
CA PRO A 466 17.93 -17.28 -14.91
C PRO A 466 18.97 -18.29 -15.38
N TRP A 467 20.10 -18.36 -14.68
CA TRP A 467 21.24 -19.21 -15.05
C TRP A 467 21.71 -20.08 -13.87
N VAL A 468 22.37 -21.19 -14.20
CA VAL A 468 22.97 -22.07 -13.19
C VAL A 468 24.30 -21.49 -12.69
N ARG A 469 24.47 -21.44 -11.36
CA ARG A 469 25.74 -21.23 -10.67
C ARG A 469 26.19 -22.55 -10.02
N GLN A 470 27.49 -22.77 -9.90
CA GLN A 470 28.02 -23.73 -8.93
C GLN A 470 28.07 -23.08 -7.55
N MET A 471 27.73 -23.82 -6.49
CA MET A 471 27.65 -23.30 -5.13
C MET A 471 29.00 -22.74 -4.63
N GLN A 472 30.13 -23.40 -4.93
CA GLN A 472 31.48 -22.88 -4.68
C GLN A 472 31.64 -21.43 -5.17
N SER A 473 31.26 -21.15 -6.42
CA SER A 473 31.36 -19.80 -7.01
C SER A 473 30.42 -18.77 -6.38
N VAL A 474 29.35 -19.19 -5.70
CA VAL A 474 28.52 -18.29 -4.89
C VAL A 474 29.19 -18.04 -3.54
N GLN A 475 29.71 -19.08 -2.88
CA GLN A 475 30.41 -19.00 -1.61
C GLN A 475 31.67 -18.14 -1.68
N ASP A 476 32.43 -18.23 -2.78
CA ASP A 476 33.61 -17.40 -3.03
C ASP A 476 33.28 -15.95 -3.41
N SER A 477 32.00 -15.63 -3.69
CA SER A 477 31.51 -14.25 -3.85
C SER A 477 30.93 -13.65 -2.57
N LEU A 478 31.02 -14.38 -1.44
CA LEU A 478 30.48 -14.02 -0.12
C LEU A 478 31.57 -14.07 0.98
N ARG A 479 32.83 -13.93 0.58
CA ARG A 479 34.04 -13.89 1.40
C ARG A 479 34.95 -12.78 0.93
#